data_AF-A0A1F8QX00-F1
#
_entry.id   AF-A0A1F8QX00-F1
#
_cell.length_a   1.000
_cell.length_b   1.000
_cell.length_c   1.000
_cell.angle_alpha   90.00
_cell.angle_beta   90.00
_cell.angle_gamma   90.00
#
_symmetry.space_group_name_H-M   'P 1'
#
loop_
_entity.id
_entity.type
_entity.pdbx_description
1 polymer ?
#
loop_
_entity_poly.entity_id
_entity_poly.type
_entity_poly.pdbx_seq_one_letter_code
_entity_poly.pdbx_strand_id
1 'polypeptide(L)'
;MQTYRLLMTRESAKRYPGESKVIDGPDDVVPVLRQYFGELDREHFVVIAVSARRSIIGMNVVSIGSLNASVVHPREVFKFAILANADSIILAHNHPSGNPEPTPDDRFVTQKIVDAGMLLDIKVLDHIIV
;
A
#
# COMPACT_ATOMS: atom_id res chain seq x y z
N MET A 1 -30.38 8.58 -8.04
CA MET A 1 -29.10 8.78 -8.74
C MET A 1 -28.14 9.36 -7.72
N GLN A 2 -27.04 8.69 -7.38
CA GLN A 2 -26.04 9.24 -6.47
C GLN A 2 -24.97 9.96 -7.29
N THR A 3 -24.63 11.17 -6.88
CA THR A 3 -23.56 11.99 -7.46
C THR A 3 -22.43 12.11 -6.44
N TYR A 4 -21.19 12.01 -6.89
CA TYR A 4 -20.02 12.03 -6.03
C TYR A 4 -19.03 13.11 -6.49
N ARG A 5 -18.40 13.79 -5.52
CA ARG A 5 -17.25 14.67 -5.74
C ARG A 5 -16.07 14.08 -4.98
N LEU A 6 -15.02 13.68 -5.69
CA LEU A 6 -13.75 13.26 -5.09
C LEU A 6 -12.80 14.46 -5.05
N LEU A 7 -12.23 14.73 -3.88
CA LEU A 7 -11.21 15.75 -3.68
C LEU A 7 -10.03 15.10 -2.99
N MET A 8 -8.88 15.08 -3.67
CA MET A 8 -7.62 14.82 -2.99
C MET A 8 -7.15 16.10 -2.31
N THR A 9 -6.72 15.98 -1.06
CA THR A 9 -6.13 17.09 -0.31
C THR A 9 -4.73 16.71 0.10
N ARG A 10 -3.84 17.71 0.12
CA ARG A 10 -2.47 17.50 0.57
C ARG A 10 -2.47 17.27 2.07
N GLU A 11 -1.85 16.18 2.50
CA GLU A 11 -1.59 15.95 3.92
C GLU A 11 -0.52 16.94 4.41
N SER A 12 -0.82 17.67 5.48
CA SER A 12 0.08 18.66 6.08
C SER A 12 1.06 18.04 7.08
N ALA A 13 0.76 16.84 7.60
CA ALA A 13 1.61 16.11 8.52
C ALA A 13 2.72 15.36 7.76
N LYS A 14 3.97 15.52 8.20
CA LYS A 14 5.11 14.72 7.71
C LYS A 14 5.07 13.32 8.34
N ARG A 15 4.13 12.48 7.88
CA ARG A 15 3.97 11.09 8.38
C ARG A 15 4.96 10.10 7.79
N TYR A 16 5.57 10.45 6.67
CA TYR A 16 6.59 9.69 5.97
C TYR A 16 7.66 10.68 5.50
N PRO A 17 8.89 10.20 5.20
CA PRO A 17 10.02 11.07 4.86
C PRO A 17 9.81 11.96 3.62
N GLY A 18 8.70 11.79 2.91
CA GLY A 18 8.28 12.63 1.78
C GLY A 18 9.25 12.54 0.61
N GLU A 19 9.16 13.50 -0.32
CA GLU A 19 10.03 13.55 -1.52
C GLU A 19 11.54 13.70 -1.23
N SER A 20 11.94 13.97 0.02
CA SER A 20 13.36 14.13 0.37
C SER A 20 14.12 12.81 0.51
N LYS A 21 13.43 11.67 0.64
CA LYS A 21 14.08 10.36 0.76
C LYS A 21 13.80 9.52 -0.49
N VAL A 22 14.87 9.03 -1.09
CA VAL A 22 14.82 8.06 -2.19
C VAL A 22 14.72 6.67 -1.56
N ILE A 23 13.75 5.88 -2.02
CA ILE A 23 13.56 4.47 -1.67
C ILE A 23 14.47 3.66 -2.59
N ASP A 24 15.46 2.99 -2.03
CA ASP A 24 16.33 2.10 -2.79
C ASP A 24 16.07 0.61 -2.50
N GLY A 25 15.46 0.31 -1.35
CA GLY A 25 15.07 -1.05 -0.98
C GLY A 25 14.05 -1.12 0.15
N PRO A 26 13.70 -2.33 0.61
CA PRO A 26 12.70 -2.53 1.66
C PRO A 26 13.10 -1.85 2.99
N ASP A 27 14.39 -1.76 3.30
CA ASP A 27 14.91 -1.10 4.51
C ASP A 27 14.54 0.40 4.61
N ASP A 28 14.22 1.04 3.48
CA ASP A 28 13.77 2.42 3.48
C ASP A 28 12.30 2.60 3.86
N VAL A 29 11.51 1.53 3.69
CA VAL A 29 10.05 1.52 3.81
C VAL A 29 9.62 0.85 5.11
N VAL A 30 10.31 -0.21 5.54
CA VAL A 30 10.05 -0.95 6.77
C VAL A 30 9.94 -0.05 8.01
N PRO A 31 10.79 0.98 8.24
CA PRO A 31 10.62 1.87 9.39
C PRO A 31 9.30 2.65 9.37
N VAL A 32 8.86 3.08 8.18
CA VAL A 32 7.57 3.78 8.00
C VAL A 32 6.42 2.82 8.29
N LEU A 33 6.51 1.59 7.78
CA LEU A 33 5.52 0.54 8.03
C LEU A 33 5.47 0.15 9.51
N ARG A 34 6.60 -0.02 10.19
CA ARG A 34 6.65 -0.33 11.63
C ARG A 34 6.07 0.78 12.48
N GLN A 35 6.35 2.04 12.14
CA GLN A 35 5.74 3.19 12.83
C GLN A 35 4.22 3.21 12.65
N TYR A 36 3.72 2.77 11.50
CA TYR A 36 2.29 2.70 11.22
C TYR A 36 1.63 1.47 11.87
N PHE A 37 2.19 0.28 11.69
CA PHE A 37 1.61 -0.98 12.14
C PHE A 37 1.73 -1.20 13.64
N GLY A 38 2.75 -0.62 14.31
CA GLY A 38 2.86 -0.55 15.77
C GLY A 38 2.36 -1.80 16.52
N GLU A 39 1.37 -1.59 17.39
CA GLU A 39 0.69 -2.63 18.18
C GLU A 39 -0.73 -2.93 17.65
N LEU A 40 -0.95 -2.84 16.33
CA LEU A 40 -2.26 -3.16 15.77
C LEU A 40 -2.64 -4.60 16.10
N ASP A 41 -3.83 -4.76 16.69
CA ASP A 41 -4.42 -6.04 17.08
C ASP A 41 -5.07 -6.78 15.90
N ARG A 42 -5.09 -6.13 14.74
CA ARG A 42 -5.67 -6.62 13.49
C ARG A 42 -4.67 -6.49 12.37
N GLU A 43 -4.88 -7.34 11.37
CA GLU A 43 -4.18 -7.28 10.10
C GLU A 43 -4.68 -6.10 9.27
N HIS A 44 -3.76 -5.31 8.77
CA HIS A 44 -4.03 -4.13 7.96
C HIS A 44 -3.33 -4.30 6.62
N PHE A 45 -4.09 -4.32 5.53
CA PHE A 45 -3.51 -4.26 4.19
C PHE A 45 -3.47 -2.81 3.73
N VAL A 46 -2.26 -2.32 3.42
CA VAL A 46 -2.02 -0.95 3.00
C VAL A 46 -1.36 -0.90 1.63
N VAL A 47 -1.61 0.20 0.94
CA VAL A 47 -0.92 0.58 -0.29
C VAL A 47 -0.15 1.87 -0.04
N ILE A 48 1.11 1.88 -0.46
CA ILE A 48 1.97 3.06 -0.46
C ILE A 48 2.10 3.54 -1.89
N ALA A 49 1.79 4.82 -2.12
CA ALA A 49 2.00 5.49 -3.40
C ALA A 49 3.44 6.01 -3.47
N VAL A 50 4.12 5.70 -4.56
CA VAL A 50 5.50 6.08 -4.84
C VAL A 50 5.54 6.97 -6.08
N SER A 51 6.29 8.07 -6.01
CA SER A 51 6.52 8.96 -7.15
C SER A 51 7.64 8.44 -8.07
N ALA A 52 7.73 8.99 -9.28
CA ALA A 52 8.81 8.69 -10.23
C ALA A 52 10.23 8.98 -9.70
N ARG A 53 10.35 9.78 -8.63
CA ARG A 53 11.62 10.04 -7.92
C ARG A 53 11.93 8.99 -6.84
N ARG A 54 11.17 7.88 -6.81
CA ARG A 54 11.23 6.82 -5.81
C ARG A 54 11.01 7.35 -4.39
N SER A 55 10.04 8.23 -4.19
CA SER A 55 9.70 8.74 -2.86
C SER A 55 8.25 8.46 -2.49
N ILE A 56 7.99 8.20 -1.20
CA ILE A 56 6.64 8.00 -0.68
C ILE A 56 5.87 9.32 -0.77
N ILE A 57 4.76 9.30 -1.49
CA ILE A 57 3.84 10.44 -1.64
C ILE A 57 2.50 10.23 -0.94
N GLY A 58 2.23 9.02 -0.47
CA GLY A 58 1.04 8.73 0.33
C GLY A 58 0.96 7.28 0.78
N MET A 59 0.08 7.03 1.75
CA MET A 59 -0.26 5.68 2.22
C MET A 59 -1.76 5.61 2.50
N ASN A 60 -2.39 4.49 2.14
CA ASN A 60 -3.81 4.26 2.37
C ASN A 60 -4.08 2.83 2.86
N VAL A 61 -5.01 2.71 3.81
CA VAL A 61 -5.50 1.41 4.29
C VAL A 61 -6.58 0.92 3.35
N VAL A 62 -6.35 -0.22 2.73
CA VAL A 62 -7.27 -0.86 1.80
C VAL A 62 -8.22 -1.80 2.55
N SER A 63 -7.71 -2.49 3.57
CA SER A 63 -8.47 -3.46 4.35
C SER A 63 -7.97 -3.52 5.80
N ILE A 64 -8.88 -3.87 6.72
CA ILE A 64 -8.62 -4.14 8.15
C ILE A 64 -9.35 -5.44 8.54
N GLY A 65 -8.64 -6.35 9.21
CA GLY A 65 -9.10 -7.69 9.57
C GLY A 65 -8.41 -8.78 8.75
N SER A 66 -8.87 -10.03 8.85
CA SER A 66 -8.22 -11.16 8.16
C SER A 66 -8.10 -10.96 6.65
N LEU A 67 -6.89 -11.16 6.12
CA LEU A 67 -6.59 -11.28 4.69
C LEU A 67 -7.16 -12.59 4.13
N ASN A 68 -8.49 -12.66 4.03
CA ASN A 68 -9.12 -13.60 3.13
C ASN A 68 -9.17 -12.95 1.75
N ALA A 69 -8.91 -13.71 0.68
CA ALA A 69 -8.90 -13.25 -0.72
C ALA A 69 -10.19 -12.51 -1.20
N SER A 70 -11.25 -12.49 -0.38
CA SER A 70 -12.49 -11.73 -0.61
C SER A 70 -12.44 -10.26 -0.18
N VAL A 71 -11.41 -9.81 0.56
CA VAL A 71 -11.42 -8.47 1.19
C VAL A 71 -10.57 -7.44 0.45
N VAL A 72 -9.47 -7.84 -0.20
CA VAL A 72 -8.59 -6.90 -0.92
C VAL A 72 -8.85 -6.95 -2.43
N HIS A 73 -9.48 -5.89 -2.94
CA HIS A 73 -9.76 -5.75 -4.37
C HIS A 73 -8.81 -4.77 -5.05
N PRO A 74 -8.26 -5.09 -6.25
CA PRO A 74 -7.40 -4.17 -7.00
C PRO A 74 -8.04 -2.80 -7.23
N ARG A 75 -9.37 -2.71 -7.42
CA ARG A 75 -10.05 -1.42 -7.59
C ARG A 75 -9.87 -0.47 -6.42
N GLU A 76 -9.82 -0.98 -5.18
CA GLU A 76 -9.66 -0.12 -4.00
C GLU A 76 -8.19 0.30 -3.85
N VAL A 77 -7.25 -0.61 -4.14
CA VAL A 77 -5.80 -0.33 -4.20
C VAL A 77 -5.50 0.78 -5.21
N PHE A 78 -5.95 0.58 -6.46
CA PHE A 78 -5.61 1.48 -7.55
C PHE A 78 -6.42 2.77 -7.55
N LYS A 79 -7.62 2.81 -6.95
CA LYS A 79 -8.33 4.07 -6.73
C LYS A 79 -7.46 5.07 -5.97
N PHE A 80 -6.81 4.62 -4.89
CA PHE A 80 -5.88 5.48 -4.16
C PHE A 80 -4.66 5.85 -5.01
N ALA A 81 -4.01 4.86 -5.64
CA ALA A 81 -2.81 5.09 -6.45
C ALA A 81 -3.04 6.12 -7.57
N ILE A 82 -4.16 5.98 -8.30
CA ILE A 82 -4.56 6.88 -9.39
C ILE A 82 -4.82 8.29 -8.84
N LEU A 83 -5.61 8.41 -7.78
CA LEU A 83 -5.90 9.72 -7.20
C LEU A 83 -4.63 10.40 -6.68
N ALA A 84 -3.67 9.62 -6.16
CA ALA A 84 -2.39 10.10 -5.63
C ALA A 84 -1.39 10.48 -6.72
N ASN A 85 -1.69 10.24 -7.99
CA ASN A 85 -0.74 10.35 -9.10
C ASN A 85 0.52 9.50 -8.86
N ALA A 86 0.33 8.28 -8.36
CA ALA A 86 1.41 7.33 -8.15
C ALA A 86 2.03 6.91 -9.48
N ASP A 87 3.36 6.92 -9.55
CA ASP A 87 4.12 6.27 -10.62
C ASP A 87 4.15 4.75 -10.39
N SER A 88 4.26 4.35 -9.13
CA SER A 88 4.31 2.96 -8.71
C SER A 88 3.79 2.81 -7.28
N ILE A 89 3.56 1.57 -6.86
CA ILE A 89 3.04 1.26 -5.52
C ILE A 89 3.87 0.19 -4.82
N ILE A 90 3.84 0.24 -3.50
CA ILE A 90 4.30 -0.85 -2.62
C ILE A 90 3.10 -1.34 -1.82
N LEU A 91 2.92 -2.65 -1.78
CA LEU A 91 1.91 -3.29 -0.94
C LEU A 91 2.55 -3.61 0.41
N ALA A 92 1.77 -3.54 1.48
CA ALA A 92 2.22 -4.04 2.76
C ALA A 92 1.07 -4.53 3.62
N HIS A 93 1.35 -5.50 4.49
CA HIS A 93 0.46 -5.85 5.58
C HIS A 93 1.23 -6.35 6.79
N ASN A 94 0.56 -6.35 7.94
CA ASN A 94 1.08 -6.95 9.16
C ASN A 94 0.35 -8.26 9.46
N HIS A 95 1.09 -9.23 9.99
CA HIS A 95 0.49 -10.39 10.64
C HIS A 95 0.46 -10.16 12.15
N PRO A 96 -0.72 -10.12 12.82
CA PRO A 96 -0.78 -9.97 14.28
C PRO A 96 -0.05 -11.08 15.06
N SER A 97 0.22 -12.21 14.41
CA SER A 97 1.03 -13.31 14.96
C SER A 97 2.52 -12.98 15.05
N GLY A 98 2.99 -11.94 14.33
CA GLY A 98 4.39 -11.55 14.22
C GLY A 98 5.22 -12.42 13.27
N ASN A 99 4.61 -13.37 12.55
CA ASN A 99 5.31 -14.19 11.55
C ASN A 99 5.25 -13.50 10.16
N PRO A 100 6.36 -13.04 9.58
CA PRO A 100 6.35 -12.37 8.29
C PRO A 100 6.27 -13.32 7.07
N GLU A 101 6.17 -14.64 7.30
CA GLU A 101 6.13 -15.61 6.20
C GLU A 101 4.82 -15.47 5.38
N PRO A 102 4.89 -15.28 4.05
CA PRO A 102 3.71 -15.12 3.21
C PRO A 102 2.88 -16.40 3.14
N THR A 103 1.56 -16.25 3.32
CA THR A 103 0.57 -17.28 3.11
C THR A 103 0.27 -17.48 1.61
N PRO A 104 -0.40 -18.58 1.22
CA PRO A 104 -0.90 -18.75 -0.14
C PRO A 104 -1.86 -17.63 -0.58
N ASP A 105 -2.69 -17.13 0.33
CA ASP A 105 -3.66 -16.06 0.05
C ASP A 105 -2.94 -14.73 -0.22
N ASP A 106 -1.86 -14.42 0.51
CA ASP A 106 -1.04 -13.24 0.26
C ASP A 106 -0.45 -13.27 -1.14
N ARG A 107 0.14 -14.41 -1.53
CA ARG A 107 0.70 -14.60 -2.88
C ARG A 107 -0.37 -14.42 -3.96
N PHE A 108 -1.56 -14.97 -3.75
CA PHE A 108 -2.67 -14.84 -4.69
C PHE A 108 -3.14 -13.37 -4.83
N VAL A 109 -3.34 -12.68 -3.71
CA VAL A 109 -3.73 -11.26 -3.70
C VAL A 109 -2.65 -10.40 -4.36
N THR A 110 -1.38 -10.66 -4.05
CA THR A 110 -0.24 -9.98 -4.69
C THR A 110 -0.28 -10.12 -6.19
N GLN A 111 -0.38 -11.36 -6.70
CA GLN A 111 -0.39 -11.60 -8.15
C GLN A 111 -1.56 -10.88 -8.83
N LYS A 112 -2.76 -10.95 -8.24
CA LYS A 112 -3.94 -10.26 -8.78
C LYS A 112 -3.77 -8.74 -8.85
N ILE A 113 -3.08 -8.14 -7.87
CA ILE A 113 -2.80 -6.70 -7.87
C ILE A 113 -1.69 -6.37 -8.87
N VAL A 114 -0.65 -7.21 -8.99
CA VAL A 114 0.41 -7.08 -9.99
C VAL A 114 -0.18 -7.09 -11.40
N ASP A 115 -1.03 -8.06 -11.72
CA ASP A 115 -1.67 -8.18 -13.04
C ASP A 115 -2.52 -6.93 -13.37
N ALA A 116 -3.26 -6.42 -12.39
CA ALA A 116 -4.03 -5.18 -12.55
C ALA A 116 -3.14 -3.95 -12.70
N GLY A 117 -2.01 -3.89 -11.99
CA GLY A 117 -1.02 -2.82 -12.10
C GLY A 117 -0.36 -2.77 -13.48
N MET A 118 -0.08 -3.94 -14.07
CA MET A 118 0.41 -4.03 -15.45
C MET A 118 -0.60 -3.47 -16.46
N LEU A 119 -1.89 -3.70 -16.27
CA LEU A 119 -2.94 -3.14 -17.14
C LEU A 119 -3.08 -1.61 -17.00
N LEU A 120 -2.82 -1.08 -15.80
CA LEU A 120 -2.98 0.34 -15.49
C LEU A 120 -1.70 1.16 -15.67
N ASP A 121 -0.60 0.52 -16.11
CA ASP A 121 0.75 1.11 -16.12
C ASP A 121 1.19 1.68 -14.76
N ILE A 122 0.76 1.06 -13.66
CA ILE A 122 1.18 1.39 -12.29
C ILE A 122 1.87 0.17 -11.69
N LYS A 123 3.20 0.22 -11.65
CA LYS A 123 4.02 -0.93 -11.23
C LYS A 123 3.87 -1.20 -9.73
N VAL A 124 3.66 -2.47 -9.38
CA VAL A 124 3.85 -2.95 -8.00
C VAL A 124 5.34 -3.24 -7.81
N LEU A 125 6.01 -2.48 -6.95
CA LEU A 125 7.45 -2.60 -6.72
C LEU A 125 7.79 -3.77 -5.79
N ASP A 126 6.99 -3.93 -4.74
CA ASP A 126 7.22 -4.93 -3.69
C ASP A 126 5.92 -5.20 -2.90
N HIS A 127 5.92 -6.31 -2.15
CA HIS A 127 4.93 -6.61 -1.14
C HIS A 127 5.61 -6.98 0.18
N ILE A 128 5.56 -6.07 1.15
CA ILE A 128 6.29 -6.18 2.42
C ILE A 128 5.36 -6.66 3.53
N ILE A 129 5.72 -7.78 4.16
CA ILE A 129 5.03 -8.29 5.36
C ILE A 129 5.85 -7.89 6.59
N VAL A 130 5.19 -7.21 7.55
CA VAL A 130 5.84 -6.65 8.76
C VAL A 130 5.35 -7.30 10.03
#